data_AF-A0A9X7JNS4-F1
#
_entry.id   AF-A0A9X7JNS4-F1
#
_cell.length_a   1.000
_cell.length_b   1.000
_cell.length_c   1.000
_cell.angle_alpha   90.00
_cell.angle_beta   90.00
_cell.angle_gamma   90.00
#
_symmetry.space_group_name_H-M   'P 1'
#
loop_
_entity.id
_entity.type
_entity.pdbx_description
1 polymer ?
#
loop_
_entity_poly.entity_id
_entity_poly.type
_entity_poly.pdbx_seq_one_letter_code
_entity_poly.pdbx_strand_id
1 'polypeptide(L)' 'MRHENDHARDRDHEGEDQPVFIRQRYGTRWVYNHRNPVGLALIMIVPIVAIGALLLMTRGAGR' A
#
# COMPACT_ATOMS: atom_id res chain seq x y z
N MET A 1 35.62 7.73 -9.16
CA MET A 1 34.23 7.50 -9.59
C MET A 1 33.49 6.58 -8.60
N ARG A 2 33.50 6.90 -7.28
CA ARG A 2 32.94 6.02 -6.23
C ARG A 2 31.87 6.69 -5.34
N HIS A 3 31.70 8.01 -5.48
CA HIS A 3 30.83 8.83 -4.62
C HIS A 3 29.39 8.98 -5.11
N GLU A 4 29.06 8.52 -6.31
CA GLU A 4 27.72 8.73 -6.90
C GLU A 4 26.70 7.64 -6.49
N ASN A 5 27.19 6.46 -6.09
CA ASN A 5 26.33 5.32 -5.75
C ASN A 5 25.72 5.36 -4.35
N ASP A 6 26.24 6.22 -3.45
CA ASP A 6 25.74 6.28 -2.07
C ASP A 6 24.42 7.07 -1.98
N HIS A 7 24.18 8.02 -2.89
CA HIS A 7 22.92 8.77 -2.97
C HIS A 7 21.76 8.02 -3.64
N ALA A 8 22.04 6.87 -4.25
CA ALA A 8 21.00 6.03 -4.86
C ALA A 8 20.28 5.16 -3.81
N ARG A 9 20.98 4.74 -2.75
CA ARG A 9 20.43 3.84 -1.72
C ARG A 9 19.44 4.48 -0.74
N ASP A 10 19.58 5.79 -0.48
CA ASP A 10 18.69 6.48 0.45
C ASP A 10 17.28 6.74 -0.12
N ARG A 11 17.12 6.72 -1.45
CA ARG A 11 15.83 7.00 -2.10
C ARG A 11 14.84 5.83 -2.08
N ASP A 12 15.31 4.63 -1.77
CA ASP A 12 14.47 3.43 -1.76
C ASP A 12 13.79 3.22 -0.40
N HIS A 13 14.33 3.78 0.69
CA HIS A 13 13.75 3.65 2.04
C HIS A 13 12.62 4.65 2.34
N GLU A 14 12.53 5.78 1.61
CA GLU A 14 11.45 6.75 1.83
C GLU A 14 10.05 6.25 1.39
N GLY A 15 10.00 5.14 0.64
CA GLY A 15 8.74 4.53 0.22
C GLY A 15 7.98 3.83 1.35
N GLU A 16 8.71 3.26 2.32
CA GLU A 16 8.11 2.37 3.33
C GLU A 16 7.61 3.11 4.58
N ASP A 17 8.25 4.23 4.94
CA ASP A 17 7.93 5.01 6.15
C ASP A 17 6.89 6.12 5.95
N GLN A 18 6.45 6.37 4.72
CA GLN A 18 5.42 7.39 4.48
C GLN A 18 4.07 6.92 5.02
N PRO A 19 3.37 7.68 5.86
CA PRO A 19 2.07 7.26 6.38
C PRO A 19 1.02 7.13 5.25
N VAL A 20 0.18 6.09 5.32
CA VAL A 20 -0.89 5.81 4.32
C VAL A 20 -1.87 6.98 4.21
N PHE A 21 -2.12 7.64 5.35
CA PHE A 21 -2.94 8.84 5.42
C PHE A 21 -2.09 10.00 5.88
N ILE A 22 -2.08 11.07 5.08
CA ILE A 22 -1.41 12.32 5.45
C ILE A 22 -2.48 13.31 5.91
N ARG A 23 -2.18 14.02 7.00
CA ARG A 23 -2.99 15.17 7.42
C ARG A 23 -2.68 16.36 6.52
N GLN A 24 -3.71 16.97 5.95
CA GLN A 24 -3.56 18.17 5.14
C GLN A 24 -2.99 19.32 5.99
N ARG A 25 -1.93 19.99 5.51
CA ARG A 25 -1.10 20.96 6.27
C ARG A 25 -1.90 22.08 6.96
N TYR A 26 -3.05 22.44 6.39
CA TYR A 26 -3.94 23.49 6.90
C TYR A 26 -5.39 22.98 7.02
N GLY A 27 -5.60 21.96 7.86
CA GLY A 27 -6.93 21.45 8.19
C GLY A 27 -6.93 20.20 9.08
N THR A 28 -8.12 19.66 9.32
CA THR A 28 -8.34 18.35 10.00
C THR A 28 -8.61 17.22 9.00
N ARG A 29 -8.48 17.50 7.71
CA ARG A 29 -8.77 16.54 6.64
C ARG A 29 -7.60 15.58 6.45
N TRP A 30 -7.92 14.29 6.55
CA TRP A 30 -7.02 13.19 6.20
C TRP A 30 -7.17 12.87 4.72
N VAL A 31 -6.05 12.77 4.01
CA VAL A 31 -6.01 12.44 2.58
C VAL A 31 -5.13 11.22 2.36
N TYR A 32 -5.57 10.38 1.43
CA TYR A 32 -4.81 9.21 1.02
C TYR A 32 -3.50 9.62 0.34
N ASN A 33 -2.40 9.04 0.81
CA ASN A 33 -1.11 9.23 0.18
C ASN A 33 -0.95 8.27 -1.00
N HIS A 34 -1.12 8.78 -2.21
CA HIS A 34 -0.91 7.98 -3.42
C HIS A 34 0.54 7.51 -3.61
N ARG A 35 1.50 8.08 -2.87
CA ARG A 35 2.92 7.69 -2.93
C ARG A 35 3.26 6.56 -1.97
N ASN A 36 2.34 6.15 -1.10
CA ASN A 36 2.58 5.02 -0.21
C ASN A 36 2.26 3.68 -0.91
N PRO A 37 3.24 2.79 -1.09
CA PRO A 37 3.06 1.47 -1.72
C PRO A 37 2.11 0.54 -0.93
N VAL A 38 1.96 0.72 0.38
CA VAL A 38 1.03 -0.03 1.25
C VAL A 38 -0.41 0.18 0.83
N GLY A 39 -0.78 1.42 0.47
CA GLY A 39 -2.13 1.70 0.00
C GLY A 39 -2.45 0.97 -1.30
N LEU A 40 -1.49 0.92 -2.23
CA LEU A 40 -1.60 0.15 -3.46
C LEU A 40 -1.65 -1.37 -3.20
N ALA A 41 -0.83 -1.86 -2.27
CA ALA A 41 -0.85 -3.25 -1.84
C ALA A 41 -2.23 -3.65 -1.27
N LEU A 42 -2.83 -2.82 -0.42
CA LEU A 42 -4.17 -3.06 0.12
C LEU A 42 -5.23 -3.09 -0.98
N ILE A 43 -5.18 -2.15 -1.94
CA ILE A 43 -6.10 -2.14 -3.08
C ILE A 43 -5.99 -3.42 -3.92
N MET A 44 -4.79 -4.01 -4.03
CA MET A 44 -4.58 -5.27 -4.75
C MET A 44 -4.99 -6.50 -3.93
N ILE A 45 -4.72 -6.53 -2.63
CA ILE A 45 -4.98 -7.68 -1.76
C ILE A 45 -6.49 -7.85 -1.51
N VAL A 46 -7.23 -6.75 -1.30
CA VAL A 46 -8.66 -6.78 -1.00
C VAL A 46 -9.49 -7.58 -2.01
N PRO A 47 -9.43 -7.33 -3.34
CA PRO A 47 -10.21 -8.09 -4.31
C PRO A 47 -9.79 -9.56 -4.37
N ILE A 48 -8.50 -9.87 -4.21
CA ILE A 48 -7.99 -11.25 -4.21
C ILE A 48 -8.61 -12.03 -3.04
N VAL A 49 -8.57 -11.45 -1.83
CA VAL A 49 -9.15 -12.06 -0.63
C VAL A 49 -10.67 -12.18 -0.77
N ALA A 50 -11.35 -11.15 -1.27
CA ALA A 50 -12.79 -11.16 -1.46
C ALA A 50 -13.24 -12.27 -2.43
N ILE A 51 -12.57 -12.39 -3.58
CA ILE A 51 -12.83 -13.45 -4.56
C ILE A 51 -12.51 -14.83 -3.96
N GLY A 52 -11.37 -14.98 -3.30
CA GLY A 52 -10.98 -16.22 -2.65
C GLY A 52 -12.00 -16.69 -1.60
N ALA A 53 -12.46 -15.77 -0.74
CA ALA A 53 -13.49 -16.04 0.26
C ALA A 53 -14.83 -16.41 -0.39
N LEU A 54 -15.25 -15.70 -1.44
CA LEU A 54 -16.48 -16.01 -2.18
C LEU A 54 -16.42 -17.40 -2.84
N LEU A 55 -15.28 -17.75 -3.45
CA LEU A 55 -15.07 -19.09 -4.03
C LEU A 55 -15.06 -20.18 -2.96
N LEU A 56 -14.52 -19.89 -1.77
CA LEU A 56 -14.54 -20.82 -0.64
C LEU A 56 -15.97 -21.04 -0.14
N MET A 57 -16.76 -19.97 0.00
CA MET A 57 -18.15 -20.04 0.41
C MET A 57 -19.02 -20.80 -0.60
N THR A 58 -18.86 -20.54 -1.89
CA THR A 58 -19.62 -21.24 -2.95
C THR A 58 -19.26 -22.72 -3.05
N ARG A 59 -17.99 -23.09 -2.82
CA ARG A 59 -17.56 -24.51 -2.76
C ARG A 59 -17.95 -25.20 -1.45
N GLY A 60 -18.10 -24.46 -0.36
CA GLY A 60 -18.51 -24.96 0.96
C GLY A 60 -20.03 -25.10 1.13
N ALA A 61 -20.82 -24.21 0.52
CA ALA A 61 -22.29 -24.21 0.58
C ALA A 61 -22.95 -25.30 -0.28
N GLY A 62 -22.18 -26.03 -1.09
CA GLY A 62 -22.64 -27.16 -1.91
C GLY A 62 -22.42 -28.54 -1.26
N ARG A 63 -22.11 -28.61 0.03
CA ARG A 63 -22.05 -29.85 0.82
C ARG A 63 -23.19 -29.92 1.83
#